data_AF-A0A1J3HBL6-F1
#
_entry.id   AF-A0A1J3HBL6-F1
#
_cell.length_a   1.000
_cell.length_b   1.000
_cell.length_c   1.000
_cell.angle_alpha   90.00
_cell.angle_beta   90.00
_cell.angle_gamma   90.00
#
_symmetry.space_group_name_H-M   'P 1'
#
loop_
_entity.id
_entity.type
_entity.pdbx_description
1 polymer ?
#
loop_
_entity_poly.entity_id
_entity_poly.type
_entity_poly.pdbx_seq_one_letter_code
_entity_poly.pdbx_strand_id
1 'polypeptide(L)' 'GLQRCGKSCRLRWSNYLRPDIKRGRFTFEEEESIIQLHSVMGNKWSAIAARLPGRTDNEIKNYWNTHIRKRLVRSGI' A
#
# COMPACT_ATOMS: atom_id res chain seq x y z
N GLY A 1 -26.11 -12.98 -4.24
CA GLY A 1 -24.81 -12.41 -3.79
C GLY A 1 -23.70 -12.92 -4.70
N LEU A 2 -22.65 -12.11 -4.94
CA LEU A 2 -21.50 -12.52 -5.78
C LEU A 2 -20.94 -13.87 -5.30
N GLN A 3 -20.88 -14.89 -6.18
CA GLN A 3 -20.18 -16.14 -5.87
C GLN A 3 -18.70 -15.81 -5.62
N ARG A 4 -18.24 -16.04 -4.39
CA ARG A 4 -16.85 -15.79 -3.99
C ARG A 4 -16.06 -17.07 -4.23
N CYS A 5 -15.12 -17.02 -5.18
CA CYS A 5 -14.11 -18.08 -5.29
C CYS A 5 -13.05 -17.91 -4.18
N GLY A 6 -12.32 -18.99 -3.85
CA GLY A 6 -11.31 -18.97 -2.78
C GLY A 6 -10.26 -17.85 -2.94
N LYS A 7 -9.89 -17.50 -4.18
CA LYS A 7 -8.98 -16.39 -4.48
C LYS A 7 -9.55 -15.04 -4.02
N SER A 8 -10.83 -14.78 -4.27
CA SER A 8 -11.51 -13.55 -3.85
C SER A 8 -11.62 -13.45 -2.34
N CYS A 9 -11.94 -14.55 -1.66
CA CYS A 9 -11.97 -14.60 -0.19
C CYS A 9 -10.60 -14.28 0.42
N ARG A 10 -9.54 -14.92 -0.09
CA ARG A 10 -8.16 -14.68 0.38
C ARG A 10 -7.76 -13.21 0.18
N LEU A 11 -8.02 -12.66 -1.00
CA LEU A 11 -7.71 -11.25 -1.29
C LEU A 11 -8.47 -10.29 -0.37
N ARG A 12 -9.75 -10.58 -0.09
CA ARG A 12 -10.55 -9.78 0.84
C ARG A 12 -10.01 -9.86 2.27
N TRP A 13 -9.59 -11.05 2.71
CA TRP A 13 -8.97 -11.22 4.02
C TRP A 13 -7.70 -10.37 4.14
N SER A 14 -6.75 -10.57 3.23
CA SER A 14 -5.46 -9.89 3.24
C SER A 14 -5.53 -8.37 3.14
N ASN A 15 -6.54 -7.82 2.46
CA ASN A 15 -6.66 -6.38 2.24
C ASN A 15 -7.60 -5.64 3.20
N TYR A 16 -8.57 -6.33 3.83
CA TYR A 16 -9.65 -5.65 4.55
C TYR A 16 -10.07 -6.27 5.88
N LEU A 17 -9.97 -7.60 6.03
CA LEU A 17 -10.52 -8.30 7.20
C LEU A 17 -9.45 -8.73 8.21
N ARG A 18 -8.17 -8.81 7.81
CA ARG A 18 -7.08 -9.16 8.72
C ARG A 18 -7.02 -8.11 9.86
N PRO A 19 -7.04 -8.52 11.13
CA PRO A 19 -7.26 -7.61 12.27
C PRO A 19 -6.10 -6.65 12.56
N ASP A 20 -4.92 -6.99 12.07
CA ASP A 20 -3.68 -6.20 12.16
C ASP A 20 -3.59 -5.08 11.11
N ILE A 21 -4.58 -4.94 10.21
CA ILE A 21 -4.58 -3.86 9.20
C ILE A 21 -4.92 -2.53 9.89
N LYS A 22 -3.96 -1.61 9.84
CA LYS A 22 -4.11 -0.24 10.32
C LYS A 22 -4.94 0.56 9.34
N ARG A 23 -6.14 0.96 9.77
CA ARG A 23 -7.05 1.79 8.97
C ARG A 23 -6.75 3.28 9.17
N GLY A 24 -6.86 4.03 8.08
CA GLY A 24 -6.73 5.49 8.10
C GLY A 24 -5.56 6.01 7.26
N ARG A 25 -5.29 7.31 7.38
CA ARG A 25 -4.27 8.01 6.58
C ARG A 25 -2.87 7.48 6.86
N PHE A 26 -2.00 7.55 5.86
CA PHE A 26 -0.57 7.36 6.06
C PHE A 26 -0.02 8.53 6.88
N THR A 27 0.82 8.18 7.86
CA THR A 27 1.64 9.13 8.61
C THR A 27 2.79 9.63 7.74
N PHE A 28 3.42 10.73 8.14
CA PHE A 28 4.54 11.29 7.40
C PHE A 28 5.73 10.32 7.35
N GLU A 29 5.99 9.62 8.45
CA GLU A 29 7.06 8.62 8.57
C GLU A 29 6.79 7.39 7.68
N GLU A 30 5.54 6.93 7.63
CA GLU A 30 5.14 5.86 6.70
C GLU A 30 5.30 6.33 5.24
N GLU A 31 4.94 7.57 4.92
CA GLU A 31 5.08 8.13 3.59
C GLU A 31 6.55 8.24 3.15
N GLU A 32 7.42 8.78 4.02
CA GLU A 32 8.85 8.89 3.75
C GLU A 32 9.46 7.50 3.53
N SER A 33 9.09 6.52 4.37
CA SER A 33 9.49 5.13 4.21
C SER A 33 9.04 4.55 2.88
N ILE A 34 7.81 4.82 2.43
CA ILE A 34 7.33 4.38 1.11
C ILE A 34 8.19 4.97 -0.01
N ILE A 35 8.53 6.26 0.07
CA ILE A 35 9.35 6.95 -0.94
C ILE A 35 10.75 6.36 -1.00
N GLN A 36 11.42 6.21 0.14
CA GLN A 36 12.77 5.64 0.23
C GLN A 36 12.80 4.17 -0.23
N LEU A 37 11.83 3.36 0.17
CA LEU A 37 11.79 1.95 -0.22
C LEU A 37 11.45 1.80 -1.70
N HIS A 38 10.57 2.65 -2.24
CA HIS A 38 10.25 2.62 -3.66
C HIS A 38 11.45 3.05 -4.52
N SER A 39 12.23 4.05 -4.09
CA SER A 39 13.42 4.48 -4.83
C SER A 39 14.48 3.37 -4.92
N VAL A 40 14.61 2.53 -3.89
CA VAL A 40 15.57 1.41 -3.85
C VAL A 40 15.02 0.16 -4.56
N MET A 41 13.74 -0.16 -4.39
CA MET A 41 13.20 -1.48 -4.74
C MET A 41 12.25 -1.47 -5.94
N GLY A 42 11.75 -0.30 -6.34
CA GLY A 42 10.71 -0.09 -7.35
C GLY A 42 9.33 -0.56 -6.87
N ASN A 43 8.51 -1.06 -7.80
CA ASN A 43 7.12 -1.48 -7.55
C ASN A 43 6.97 -2.82 -6.78
N LYS A 44 7.92 -3.17 -5.91
CA LYS A 44 7.89 -4.39 -5.09
C LYS A 44 7.00 -4.21 -3.85
N TRP A 45 5.71 -3.94 -4.07
CA TRP A 45 4.77 -3.54 -3.01
C TRP A 45 4.69 -4.51 -1.83
N SER A 46 4.71 -5.82 -2.08
CA SER A 46 4.71 -6.82 -1.00
C SER A 46 5.97 -6.76 -0.14
N ALA A 47 7.13 -6.44 -0.72
CA ALA A 47 8.37 -6.25 0.03
C ALA A 47 8.38 -4.94 0.82
N ILE A 48 7.78 -3.88 0.27
CA ILE A 48 7.60 -2.59 0.97
C ILE A 48 6.63 -2.77 2.14
N ALA A 49 5.52 -3.48 1.94
CA ALA A 49 4.53 -3.78 2.98
C ALA A 49 5.12 -4.56 4.16
N ALA A 50 6.09 -5.46 3.90
CA ALA A 50 6.78 -6.18 4.96
C ALA A 50 7.57 -5.26 5.91
N ARG A 51 7.89 -4.03 5.49
CA ARG A 51 8.58 -3.02 6.31
C ARG A 51 7.64 -1.99 6.94
N LEU A 52 6.35 -2.03 6.62
CA LEU A 52 5.34 -1.10 7.12
C LEU A 52 4.26 -1.88 7.89
N PRO A 53 4.46 -2.14 9.19
CA PRO A 53 3.56 -2.97 9.97
C PRO A 53 2.13 -2.42 9.93
N GLY A 54 1.18 -3.32 9.67
CA GLY A 54 -0.24 -2.99 9.55
C GLY A 54 -0.65 -2.30 8.24
N ARG A 55 0.28 -2.04 7.30
CA ARG A 55 -0.06 -1.59 5.95
C ARG A 55 0.01 -2.73 4.95
N THR A 56 -0.96 -2.74 4.04
CA THR A 56 -1.01 -3.73 2.96
C THR A 56 -0.30 -3.22 1.72
N ASP A 57 0.19 -4.14 0.89
CA ASP A 57 0.79 -3.85 -0.40
C ASP A 57 -0.18 -3.08 -1.32
N ASN A 58 -1.48 -3.39 -1.24
CA ASN A 58 -2.50 -2.70 -2.00
C ASN A 58 -2.70 -1.25 -1.54
N GLU A 59 -2.69 -0.98 -0.23
CA GLU A 59 -2.77 0.39 0.31
C GLU A 59 -1.56 1.22 -0.11
N ILE A 60 -0.36 0.67 -0.01
CA ILE A 60 0.89 1.37 -0.36
C ILE A 60 0.91 1.71 -1.86
N LYS A 61 0.62 0.73 -2.72
CA LYS A 61 0.50 0.93 -4.17
C LYS A 61 -0.53 2.02 -4.49
N ASN A 62 -1.69 1.99 -3.83
CA ASN A 62 -2.73 2.98 -4.07
C ASN A 62 -2.25 4.37 -3.65
N TYR A 63 -1.68 4.49 -2.45
CA TYR A 63 -1.17 5.75 -1.91
C TYR A 63 -0.09 6.36 -2.80
N TRP A 64 0.82 5.53 -3.30
CA TRP A 64 1.83 5.94 -4.27
C TRP A 64 1.20 6.55 -5.52
N ASN A 65 0.26 5.85 -6.15
CA ASN A 65 -0.32 6.29 -7.42
C ASN A 65 -1.26 7.49 -7.27
N THR A 66 -1.95 7.63 -6.14
CA THR A 66 -2.94 8.70 -5.95
C THR A 66 -2.36 9.96 -5.29
N HIS A 67 -1.36 9.83 -4.42
CA HIS A 67 -0.79 10.95 -3.66
C HIS A 67 0.64 11.25 -4.08
N ILE A 68 1.56 10.30 -3.88
CA ILE A 68 3.01 10.56 -4.02
C ILE A 68 3.36 10.87 -5.47
N ARG A 69 3.01 9.97 -6.41
CA ARG A 69 3.32 10.14 -7.85
C ARG A 69 2.73 11.44 -8.39
N LYS A 70 1.49 11.78 -8.02
CA LYS A 70 0.86 13.02 -8.46
C LYS A 70 1.57 14.26 -7.90
N ARG A 71 2.04 14.19 -6.64
CA ARG A 71 2.80 15.27 -6.03
C ARG A 71 4.15 15.46 -6.71
N LEU A 72 4.88 14.38 -7.00
CA LEU A 72 6.17 14.44 -7.70
C LEU A 72 6.02 15.07 -9.09
N VAL A 73 5.06 14.58 -9.88
CA VAL A 73 4.78 15.13 -11.22
C VAL A 73 4.40 16.63 -11.14
N ARG A 74 3.62 17.03 -10.14
CA ARG A 74 3.27 18.45 -9.93
C ARG A 74 4.48 19.29 -9.51
N SER A 75 5.42 18.70 -8.77
CA SER A 75 6.68 19.32 -8.36
C SER A 75 7.74 19.35 -9.46
N GLY A 76 7.44 18.88 -10.68
CA GLY A 76 8.36 18.91 -11.82
C GLY A 76 9.42 17.81 -11.81
N ILE A 77 9.21 16.74 -11.04
CA ILE A 77 10.07 15.55 -10.96
C ILE A 77 9.34 14.35 -11.58
#